data_AF-A0A078KND4-F1
#
_entry.id   AF-A0A078KND4-F1
#
_cell.length_a   1.000
_cell.length_b   1.000
_cell.length_c   1.000
_cell.angle_alpha   90.00
_cell.angle_beta   90.00
_cell.angle_gamma   90.00
#
_symmetry.space_group_name_H-M   'P 1'
#
loop_
_entity.id
_entity.type
_entity.pdbx_description
1 polymer ?
#
loop_
_entity_poly.entity_id
_entity_poly.type
_entity_poly.pdbx_seq_one_letter_code
_entity_poly.pdbx_strand_id
1 'polypeptide(L)' 'MKRLQGDFTGALADSTGAINLSPNNSVAFATRRETKLRLGENQGALADLIEAIRLNQTTFQS' A
#
# COMPACT_ATOMS: atom_id res chain seq x y z
N MET A 1 -8.56 12.28 -17.53
CA MET A 1 -7.43 12.02 -16.62
C MET A 1 -7.63 12.53 -15.17
N LYS A 2 -8.32 13.65 -14.90
CA LYS A 2 -8.51 14.18 -13.52
C LYS A 2 -9.25 13.26 -12.52
N ARG A 3 -10.23 12.45 -12.97
CA ARG A 3 -10.98 11.54 -12.09
C ARG A 3 -10.08 10.50 -11.41
N LEU A 4 -9.19 9.89 -12.18
CA LEU A 4 -8.29 8.84 -11.69
C LEU A 4 -7.31 9.38 -10.63
N GLN A 5 -6.76 10.58 -10.82
CA GLN A 5 -5.89 11.20 -9.82
C GLN A 5 -6.62 11.45 -8.50
N GLY A 6 -7.87 11.94 -8.54
CA GLY A 6 -8.70 12.11 -7.35
C GLY A 6 -8.90 10.80 -6.58
N ASP A 7 -9.28 9.74 -7.30
CA ASP A 7 -9.51 8.41 -6.74
C ASP A 7 -8.24 7.80 -6.11
N PHE A 8 -7.07 8.06 -6.69
CA PHE A 8 -5.79 7.59 -6.13
C PHE A 8 -5.37 8.32 -4.86
N THR A 9 -5.69 9.62 -4.74
CA THR A 9 -5.43 10.35 -3.48
C THR A 9 -6.24 9.80 -2.31
N GLY A 10 -7.51 9.43 -2.55
CA GLY A 10 -8.35 8.78 -1.55
C GLY A 10 -7.81 7.41 -1.14
N ALA A 11 -7.47 6.56 -2.12
CA ALA A 11 -6.89 5.24 -1.86
C ALA A 11 -5.55 5.31 -1.09
N LEU A 12 -4.72 6.32 -1.35
CA LEU A 12 -3.50 6.59 -0.56
C LEU A 12 -3.81 6.93 0.90
N ALA A 13 -4.82 7.77 1.14
CA ALA A 13 -5.22 8.18 2.48
C ALA A 13 -5.78 6.99 3.27
N ASP A 14 -6.70 6.22 2.66
CA ASP A 14 -7.33 5.06 3.29
C ASP A 14 -6.31 3.98 3.63
N SER A 15 -5.43 3.65 2.69
CA SER A 15 -4.37 2.66 2.91
C SER A 15 -3.35 3.12 3.96
N THR A 16 -3.04 4.43 4.02
CA THR A 16 -2.18 4.98 5.07
C THR A 16 -2.85 4.95 6.44
N GLY A 17 -4.14 5.27 6.51
CA GLY A 17 -4.94 5.13 7.74
C GLY A 17 -4.96 3.68 8.24
N ALA A 18 -5.18 2.72 7.33
CA ALA A 18 -5.17 1.30 7.66
C ALA A 18 -3.80 0.82 8.19
N ILE A 19 -2.69 1.30 7.63
CA ILE A 19 -1.32 1.01 8.12
C ILE A 19 -1.11 1.62 9.52
N ASN A 20 -1.58 2.83 9.76
CA ASN A 20 -1.46 3.47 11.08
C ASN A 20 -2.28 2.74 12.16
N LEU A 21 -3.45 2.23 11.78
CA LEU A 21 -4.31 1.45 12.68
C LEU A 21 -3.76 0.03 12.91
N SER A 22 -3.20 -0.60 11.88
CA SER A 22 -2.67 -1.96 11.91
C SER A 22 -1.38 -2.02 11.09
N PRO A 23 -0.22 -1.79 11.74
CA PRO A 23 1.08 -1.79 11.06
C PRO A 23 1.50 -3.15 10.51
N ASN A 24 0.79 -4.23 10.86
CA ASN A 24 0.99 -5.58 10.35
C ASN A 24 0.00 -5.97 9.24
N ASN A 25 -0.81 -5.03 8.76
CA ASN A 25 -1.76 -5.29 7.69
C ASN A 25 -1.07 -5.32 6.31
N SER A 26 -0.65 -6.52 5.88
CA SER A 26 -0.01 -6.74 4.58
C SER A 26 -0.87 -6.28 3.40
N VAL A 27 -2.20 -6.37 3.51
CA VAL A 27 -3.15 -5.93 2.48
C VAL A 27 -3.11 -4.41 2.34
N ALA A 28 -3.05 -3.65 3.44
CA ALA A 28 -2.97 -2.19 3.39
C ALA A 28 -1.70 -1.71 2.69
N PHE A 29 -0.55 -2.34 2.96
CA PHE A 29 0.69 -2.09 2.20
C PHE A 29 0.53 -2.46 0.72
N ALA A 30 -0.10 -3.60 0.41
CA ALA A 30 -0.31 -4.03 -0.97
C ALA A 30 -1.19 -3.04 -1.75
N THR A 31 -2.28 -2.56 -1.16
CA THR A 31 -3.16 -1.53 -1.73
C THR A 31 -2.40 -0.24 -1.95
N ARG A 32 -1.62 0.24 -0.97
CA ARG A 32 -0.84 1.47 -1.11
C ARG A 32 0.21 1.39 -2.21
N ARG A 33 0.89 0.24 -2.38
CA ARG A 33 1.79 0.00 -3.52
C ARG A 33 1.07 0.25 -4.84
N GLU A 34 -0.10 -0.39 -5.02
CA GLU A 34 -0.79 -0.39 -6.31
C GLU A 34 -1.19 1.03 -6.67
N THR A 35 -1.73 1.77 -5.70
CA THR A 35 -2.05 3.18 -5.87
C THR A 35 -0.82 4.00 -6.25
N LYS A 36 0.32 3.80 -5.57
CA LYS A 36 1.59 4.47 -5.92
C LYS A 36 2.09 4.12 -7.32
N LEU A 37 1.97 2.86 -7.77
CA LEU A 37 2.31 2.46 -9.13
C LEU A 37 1.44 3.18 -10.17
N ARG A 38 0.14 3.32 -9.91
CA ARG A 38 -0.79 4.05 -10.79
C ARG A 38 -0.49 5.54 -10.85
N LEU A 39 0.12 6.09 -9.80
CA LEU A 39 0.60 7.47 -9.73
C LEU A 39 2.03 7.67 -10.28
N GLY A 40 2.74 6.59 -10.63
CA GLY A 40 4.13 6.63 -11.09
C GLY A 40 5.18 6.73 -9.97
N GLU A 41 4.76 6.61 -8.70
CA GLU A 41 5.62 6.62 -7.51
C GLU A 41 6.30 5.25 -7.29
N ASN A 42 7.07 4.79 -8.26
CA ASN A 42 7.59 3.42 -8.30
C ASN A 42 8.48 3.07 -7.10
N GLN A 43 9.30 4.01 -6.61
CA GLN A 43 10.17 3.77 -5.45
C GLN A 43 9.35 3.61 -4.15
N GLY A 44 8.34 4.45 -3.98
CA GLY A 44 7.43 4.37 -2.83
C GLY A 44 6.58 3.10 -2.87
N ALA A 45 6.15 2.69 -4.07
CA ALA A 45 5.52 1.39 -4.26
C ALA A 45 6.48 0.25 -3.90
N LEU A 46 7.73 0.28 -4.34
CA LEU A 46 8.72 -0.76 -4.04
C LEU A 46 8.95 -0.97 -2.53
N ALA A 47 8.93 0.11 -1.76
CA ALA A 47 9.07 0.03 -0.30
C ALA A 47 7.85 -0.62 0.36
N ASP A 48 6.63 -0.16 0.01
CA ASP A 48 5.39 -0.82 0.44
C ASP A 48 5.35 -2.26 -0.08
N LEU A 49 6.10 -2.52 -1.16
CA LEU A 49 6.31 -3.83 -1.72
C LEU A 49 6.99 -4.78 -0.76
N ILE A 50 8.20 -4.45 -0.38
CA ILE A 50 8.99 -5.29 0.49
C ILE A 50 8.23 -5.55 1.81
N GLU A 51 7.54 -4.54 2.34
CA GLU A 51 6.84 -4.67 3.61
C GLU A 51 5.63 -5.63 3.55
N ALA A 52 4.79 -5.55 2.51
CA ALA A 52 3.66 -6.46 2.34
C ALA A 52 4.11 -7.95 2.27
N ILE A 53 5.24 -8.21 1.60
CA ILE A 53 5.81 -9.55 1.48
C ILE A 53 6.35 -10.01 2.83
N ARG A 54 7.11 -9.15 3.53
CA ARG A 54 7.67 -9.43 4.86
C ARG A 54 6.57 -9.82 5.85
N LEU A 55 5.46 -9.08 5.86
CA LEU A 55 4.32 -9.34 6.74
C LEU A 55 3.60 -10.64 6.39
N ASN A 56 3.35 -10.92 5.10
CA ASN A 56 2.74 -12.19 4.68
C ASN A 56 3.65 -13.39 5.02
N GLN A 57 4.95 -13.30 4.78
CA GLN A 57 5.90 -14.36 5.16
C GLN A 57 5.93 -14.62 6.67
N THR A 58 5.74 -13.57 7.48
CA THR A 58 5.64 -13.71 8.93
C THR A 58 4.36 -14.46 9.34
N THR A 59 3.24 -14.23 8.64
CA THR A 59 1.96 -14.92 8.90
C THR A 59 1.94 -16.39 8.49
N PHE A 60 2.75 -16.81 7.49
CA PHE A 60 2.85 -18.22 7.09
C PHE A 60 3.78 -19.07 7.98
N GLN A 61 4.54 -18.45 8.89
CA GLN A 61 5.54 -19.12 9.74
C GLN A 61 5.04 -19.37 11.18
N SER A 62 3.78 -19.06 11.49
CA SER A 62 3.17 -19.22 12.82
C SER A 62 2.14 -20.34 12.89
#